data_AF-A0AAD8FGB3-F1
#
_entry.id   AF-A0AAD8FGB3-F1
#
_cell.length_a   1.000
_cell.length_b   1.000
_cell.length_c   1.000
_cell.angle_alpha   90.00
_cell.angle_beta   90.00
_cell.angle_gamma   90.00
#
_symmetry.space_group_name_H-M   'P 1'
#
loop_
_entity.id
_entity.type
_entity.pdbx_description
1 polymer ?
#
loop_
_entity_poly.entity_id
_entity_poly.type
_entity_poly.pdbx_seq_one_letter_code
_entity_poly.pdbx_strand_id
1 'polypeptide(L)'
;MDRVAEAHLNMGASVAVNHFKILAQKIYCFVEKSLGVTQDSDESQAWTNLFTTFQRTLRNCEVVRTISNRDKSELVSSWNRLVEKAGSRQNAGVELVLWMLKNVPNMQNKFTKFNANQPDDVLRNNAEFLNQVNIIAGGLESLVKNVNSSRRLIDALERLSSAHLSMQPSVGLEYFQPLQQKIARYIANALGVAVDSDKAKAWSNVLAAFNKILEFSSINKIGLSDSNKEVLVSSWNTLTASGQEKAGVDLVVWMFENIPNLRRRFTKFDATQSNDNLKNDAEFIAQSNSIVGGLDSLIKVSTNLVNSRPTVRNLWIFTCTLYQVDRKSIVSSLKKLASRAGSKLNAGINLVLWMLKNVPKAGERFTKFNAFQPDVTLVKDKGFIDQVNAITNGQESLVNNVENPGQFQAALERLSTLHKNKTPSIGMEYFGVS
;
A
#
# COMPACT_ATOMS: atom_id res chain seq x y z
N MET A 1 -10.17 1.46 7.19
CA MET A 1 -8.78 1.97 7.18
C MET A 1 -8.09 1.72 5.85
N ASP A 2 -8.19 0.53 5.26
CA ASP A 2 -7.47 0.14 4.03
C ASP A 2 -7.67 1.11 2.84
N ARG A 3 -8.91 1.49 2.53
CA ARG A 3 -9.19 2.48 1.47
C ARG A 3 -8.50 3.82 1.72
N VAL A 4 -8.36 4.19 3.00
CA VAL A 4 -7.69 5.42 3.39
C VAL A 4 -6.19 5.31 3.19
N ALA A 5 -5.61 4.18 3.59
CA ALA A 5 -4.21 3.89 3.40
C ALA A 5 -3.82 3.88 1.91
N GLU A 6 -4.59 3.19 1.06
CA GLU A 6 -4.32 3.09 -0.38
C GLU A 6 -4.29 4.45 -1.08
N ALA A 7 -5.20 5.35 -0.72
CA ALA A 7 -5.22 6.67 -1.31
C ALA A 7 -3.99 7.51 -0.93
N HIS A 8 -3.55 7.45 0.34
CA HIS A 8 -2.33 8.13 0.76
C HIS A 8 -1.07 7.57 0.07
N LEU A 9 -1.00 6.25 -0.15
CA LEU A 9 0.12 5.65 -0.87
C LEU A 9 0.15 6.04 -2.36
N ASN A 10 -1.01 6.27 -2.98
CA ASN A 10 -1.09 6.76 -4.37
C ASN A 10 -0.58 8.19 -4.56
N MET A 11 -0.32 8.92 -3.46
CA MET A 11 0.16 10.29 -3.46
C MET A 11 1.67 10.40 -3.22
N GLY A 12 2.35 9.27 -2.99
CA GLY A 12 3.79 9.19 -2.72
C GLY A 12 4.07 8.43 -1.42
N ALA A 13 4.48 7.17 -1.55
CA ALA A 13 4.58 6.22 -0.44
C ALA A 13 5.54 6.66 0.68
N SER A 14 6.74 7.15 0.34
CA SER A 14 7.75 7.56 1.33
C SER A 14 7.32 8.75 2.18
N VAL A 15 6.57 9.68 1.58
CA VAL A 15 6.16 10.92 2.21
C VAL A 15 4.94 10.70 3.11
N ALA A 16 4.00 9.86 2.70
CA ALA A 16 2.84 9.52 3.52
C ALA A 16 3.26 8.80 4.80
N VAL A 17 4.11 7.76 4.69
CA VAL A 17 4.53 6.95 5.84
C VAL A 17 5.27 7.77 6.89
N ASN A 18 6.18 8.66 6.49
CA ASN A 18 6.96 9.47 7.43
C ASN A 18 6.13 10.52 8.20
N HIS A 19 5.18 11.19 7.54
CA HIS A 19 4.34 12.17 8.25
C HIS A 19 3.39 11.51 9.23
N PHE A 20 2.76 10.39 8.85
CA PHE A 20 1.92 9.64 9.79
C PHE A 20 2.74 9.04 10.92
N LYS A 21 4.00 8.62 10.68
CA LYS A 21 4.97 8.23 11.72
C LYS A 21 5.09 9.29 12.80
N ILE A 22 5.44 10.52 12.39
CA ILE A 22 5.63 11.66 13.30
C ILE A 22 4.30 12.03 13.98
N LEU A 23 3.18 11.99 13.25
CA LEU A 23 1.87 12.29 13.81
C LEU A 23 1.51 11.34 14.97
N ALA A 24 1.63 10.02 14.80
CA ALA A 24 1.31 9.11 15.91
C ALA A 24 2.26 9.28 17.10
N GLN A 25 3.51 9.67 16.86
CA GLN A 25 4.47 9.94 17.92
C GLN A 25 4.19 11.24 18.69
N LYS A 26 3.40 12.17 18.15
CA LYS A 26 3.19 13.50 18.74
C LYS A 26 1.74 13.82 19.08
N ILE A 27 0.77 13.02 18.60
CA ILE A 27 -0.65 13.33 18.74
C ILE A 27 -1.08 13.47 20.21
N TYR A 28 -0.45 12.75 21.14
CA TYR A 28 -0.73 12.90 22.57
C TYR A 28 -0.58 14.37 23.02
N CYS A 29 0.43 15.12 22.53
CA CYS A 29 0.61 16.53 22.90
C CYS A 29 -0.56 17.42 22.48
N PHE A 30 -1.24 17.08 21.37
CA PHE A 30 -2.45 17.78 20.97
C PHE A 30 -3.60 17.48 21.94
N VAL A 31 -3.76 16.20 22.30
CA VAL A 31 -4.80 15.73 23.21
C VAL A 31 -4.63 16.34 24.60
N GLU A 32 -3.41 16.30 25.16
CA GLU A 32 -3.07 16.94 26.44
C GLU A 32 -3.46 18.41 26.47
N LYS A 33 -3.02 19.19 25.47
CA LYS A 33 -3.30 20.63 25.42
C LYS A 33 -4.78 20.94 25.22
N SER A 34 -5.47 20.14 24.40
CA SER A 34 -6.86 20.42 24.02
C SER A 34 -7.86 19.96 25.08
N LEU A 35 -7.52 18.93 25.87
CA LEU A 35 -8.39 18.34 26.87
C LEU A 35 -7.94 18.58 28.32
N GLY A 36 -6.74 19.11 28.53
CA GLY A 36 -6.17 19.31 29.87
C GLY A 36 -5.80 18.00 30.58
N VAL A 37 -5.45 16.96 29.81
CA VAL A 37 -5.07 15.63 30.32
C VAL A 37 -3.55 15.41 30.29
N THR A 38 -3.06 14.34 30.90
CA THR A 38 -1.64 13.94 30.89
C THR A 38 -1.30 13.02 29.71
N GLN A 39 -0.01 12.87 29.39
CA GLN A 39 0.49 12.03 28.29
C GLN A 39 0.14 10.54 28.47
N ASP A 40 0.07 10.08 29.72
CA ASP A 40 -0.26 8.72 30.09
C ASP A 40 -1.76 8.49 30.32
N SER A 41 -2.60 9.53 30.15
CA SER A 41 -4.05 9.37 30.19
C SER A 41 -4.55 8.39 29.14
N ASP A 42 -5.70 7.76 29.43
CA ASP A 42 -6.36 6.85 28.50
C ASP A 42 -6.65 7.54 27.17
N GLU A 43 -7.02 8.84 27.18
CA GLU A 43 -7.25 9.63 25.98
C GLU A 43 -5.98 9.73 25.13
N SER A 44 -4.88 10.19 25.71
CA SER A 44 -3.60 10.31 25.02
C SER A 44 -3.13 8.96 24.43
N GLN A 45 -3.31 7.88 25.17
CA GLN A 45 -2.99 6.53 24.71
C GLN A 45 -3.91 6.06 23.59
N ALA A 46 -5.22 6.30 23.70
CA ALA A 46 -6.20 5.85 22.71
C ALA A 46 -6.01 6.54 21.35
N TRP A 47 -5.71 7.84 21.36
CA TRP A 47 -5.34 8.62 20.16
C TRP A 47 -4.03 8.13 19.54
N THR A 48 -3.01 7.87 20.36
CA THR A 48 -1.74 7.30 19.90
C THR A 48 -1.96 5.92 19.25
N ASN A 49 -2.77 5.06 19.87
CA ASN A 49 -3.10 3.72 19.39
C ASN A 49 -3.90 3.74 18.07
N LEU A 50 -4.79 4.71 17.88
CA LEU A 50 -5.52 4.91 16.63
C LEU A 50 -4.55 5.18 15.46
N PHE A 51 -3.65 6.15 15.63
CA PHE A 51 -2.72 6.52 14.57
C PHE A 51 -1.64 5.44 14.34
N THR A 52 -1.20 4.72 15.36
CA THR A 52 -0.34 3.53 15.22
C THR A 52 -1.04 2.42 14.43
N THR A 53 -2.33 2.19 14.68
CA THR A 53 -3.14 1.22 13.90
C THR A 53 -3.29 1.65 12.44
N PHE A 54 -3.46 2.95 12.20
CA PHE A 54 -3.51 3.48 10.85
C PHE A 54 -2.16 3.34 10.11
N GLN A 55 -1.03 3.59 10.78
CA GLN A 55 0.30 3.32 10.21
C GLN A 55 0.52 1.85 9.88
N ARG A 56 0.09 0.93 10.74
CA ARG A 56 0.12 -0.52 10.45
C ARG A 56 -0.60 -0.80 9.13
N THR A 57 -1.77 -0.20 8.95
CA THR A 57 -2.57 -0.35 7.72
C THR A 57 -1.83 0.21 6.50
N LEU A 58 -1.26 1.40 6.59
CA LEU A 58 -0.43 2.01 5.54
C LEU A 58 0.73 1.10 5.13
N ARG A 59 1.50 0.62 6.11
CA ARG A 59 2.61 -0.32 5.90
C ARG A 59 2.14 -1.60 5.24
N ASN A 60 0.99 -2.16 5.65
CA ASN A 60 0.46 -3.39 5.08
C ASN A 60 0.08 -3.20 3.60
N CYS A 61 -0.58 -2.10 3.24
CA CYS A 61 -0.85 -1.76 1.85
C CYS A 61 0.44 -1.55 1.05
N GLU A 62 1.45 -0.88 1.61
CA GLU A 62 2.74 -0.66 0.95
C GLU A 62 3.48 -1.98 0.68
N VAL A 63 3.50 -2.89 1.64
CA VAL A 63 4.08 -4.23 1.49
C VAL A 63 3.40 -4.98 0.35
N VAL A 64 2.06 -4.96 0.30
CA VAL A 64 1.29 -5.63 -0.75
C VAL A 64 1.59 -5.06 -2.14
N ARG A 65 1.81 -3.74 -2.25
CA ARG A 65 2.20 -3.08 -3.50
C ARG A 65 3.63 -3.42 -3.94
N THR A 66 4.53 -3.62 -2.97
CA THR A 66 5.95 -3.87 -3.24
C THR A 66 6.18 -5.28 -3.81
N ILE A 67 5.37 -6.26 -3.40
CA ILE A 67 5.47 -7.64 -3.91
C ILE A 67 4.59 -7.77 -5.16
N SER A 68 5.22 -7.75 -6.34
CA SER A 68 4.52 -7.85 -7.61
C SER A 68 3.88 -9.23 -7.83
N ASN A 69 2.91 -9.35 -8.74
CA ASN A 69 2.37 -10.65 -9.13
C ASN A 69 3.45 -11.56 -9.75
N ARG A 70 4.45 -10.96 -10.40
CA ARG A 70 5.62 -11.66 -10.90
C ARG A 70 6.43 -12.26 -9.76
N ASP A 71 6.75 -11.48 -8.71
CA ASP A 71 7.46 -11.98 -7.53
C ASP A 71 6.71 -13.14 -6.87
N LYS A 72 5.38 -13.03 -6.74
CA LYS A 72 4.53 -14.09 -6.18
C LYS A 72 4.64 -15.39 -6.98
N SER A 73 4.49 -15.29 -8.30
CA SER A 73 4.60 -16.44 -9.21
C SER A 73 6.00 -17.06 -9.17
N GLU A 74 7.03 -16.22 -9.13
CA GLU A 74 8.43 -16.67 -9.14
C GLU A 74 8.85 -17.27 -7.79
N LEU A 75 8.34 -16.77 -6.66
CA LEU A 75 8.50 -17.39 -5.35
C LEU A 75 7.91 -18.81 -5.33
N VAL A 76 6.67 -18.97 -5.82
CA VAL A 76 6.00 -20.29 -5.89
C VAL A 76 6.77 -21.23 -6.83
N SER A 77 7.11 -20.77 -8.04
CA SER A 77 7.83 -21.57 -9.02
C SER A 77 9.20 -22.01 -8.52
N SER A 78 9.97 -21.11 -7.91
CA SER A 78 11.31 -21.40 -7.42
C SER A 78 11.30 -22.31 -6.19
N TRP A 79 10.36 -22.12 -5.24
CA TRP A 79 10.21 -23.04 -4.11
C TRP A 79 9.92 -24.47 -4.58
N ASN A 80 8.95 -24.65 -5.49
CA ASN A 80 8.60 -25.96 -6.00
C ASN A 80 9.79 -26.64 -6.70
N ARG A 81 10.58 -25.88 -7.47
CA ARG A 81 11.76 -26.41 -8.16
C ARG A 81 12.90 -26.77 -7.21
N LEU A 82 13.06 -26.02 -6.10
CA LEU A 82 14.01 -26.39 -5.03
C LEU A 82 13.60 -27.72 -4.39
N VAL A 83 12.31 -27.88 -4.08
CA VAL A 83 11.76 -29.13 -3.51
C VAL A 83 11.96 -30.31 -4.45
N GLU A 84 11.64 -30.13 -5.74
CA GLU A 84 11.84 -31.16 -6.77
C GLU A 84 13.32 -31.55 -6.90
N LYS A 85 14.21 -30.57 -7.04
CA LYS A 85 15.66 -30.81 -7.18
C LYS A 85 16.26 -31.51 -5.95
N ALA A 86 15.77 -31.19 -4.75
CA ALA A 86 16.22 -31.80 -3.51
C ALA A 86 15.55 -33.16 -3.22
N GLY A 87 14.55 -33.56 -4.00
CA GLY A 87 13.77 -34.79 -3.83
C GLY A 87 12.73 -34.75 -2.69
N SER A 88 12.80 -33.79 -1.77
CA SER A 88 11.80 -33.58 -0.74
C SER A 88 11.83 -32.16 -0.17
N ARG A 89 10.72 -31.76 0.47
CA ARG A 89 10.62 -30.48 1.18
C ARG A 89 11.64 -30.37 2.32
N GLN A 90 11.86 -31.47 3.04
CA GLN A 90 12.85 -31.50 4.13
C GLN A 90 14.25 -31.29 3.58
N ASN A 91 14.63 -31.97 2.49
CA ASN A 91 15.96 -31.82 1.88
C ASN A 91 16.19 -30.41 1.36
N ALA A 92 15.19 -29.80 0.70
CA ALA A 92 15.28 -28.40 0.29
C ALA A 92 15.48 -27.45 1.50
N GLY A 93 14.77 -27.73 2.60
CA GLY A 93 14.98 -27.05 3.88
C GLY A 93 16.37 -27.26 4.45
N VAL A 94 16.93 -28.47 4.39
CA VAL A 94 18.30 -28.78 4.86
C VAL A 94 19.30 -27.92 4.08
N GLU A 95 19.22 -27.91 2.74
CA GLU A 95 20.14 -27.11 1.92
C GLU A 95 20.06 -25.61 2.25
N LEU A 96 18.84 -25.09 2.44
CA LEU A 96 18.65 -23.69 2.80
C LEU A 96 19.21 -23.38 4.19
N VAL A 97 18.91 -24.20 5.20
CA VAL A 97 19.35 -23.94 6.59
C VAL A 97 20.87 -24.06 6.69
N LEU A 98 21.50 -25.09 6.10
CA LEU A 98 22.96 -25.20 6.07
C LEU A 98 23.60 -23.99 5.40
N TRP A 99 23.04 -23.54 4.28
CA TRP A 99 23.50 -22.32 3.63
C TRP A 99 23.33 -21.09 4.53
N MET A 100 22.20 -20.95 5.22
CA MET A 100 21.94 -19.84 6.15
C MET A 100 22.93 -19.82 7.31
N LEU A 101 23.21 -20.97 7.93
CA LEU A 101 24.17 -21.10 9.03
C LEU A 101 25.55 -20.57 8.64
N LYS A 102 25.98 -20.83 7.39
CA LYS A 102 27.30 -20.41 6.86
C LYS A 102 27.34 -18.95 6.41
N ASN A 103 26.21 -18.43 5.93
CA ASN A 103 26.19 -17.16 5.20
C ASN A 103 25.54 -16.00 5.96
N VAL A 104 24.72 -16.26 6.97
CA VAL A 104 24.10 -15.21 7.80
C VAL A 104 24.92 -15.04 9.10
N PRO A 105 25.46 -13.84 9.37
CA PRO A 105 26.29 -13.60 10.54
C PRO A 105 25.62 -14.03 11.85
N ASN A 106 26.37 -14.69 12.73
CA ASN A 106 25.94 -15.13 14.06
C ASN A 106 24.71 -16.05 14.09
N MET A 107 24.25 -16.55 12.93
CA MET A 107 23.04 -17.38 12.84
C MET A 107 23.20 -18.72 13.57
N GLN A 108 24.39 -19.32 13.53
CA GLN A 108 24.70 -20.55 14.25
C GLN A 108 24.43 -20.43 15.76
N ASN A 109 24.70 -19.27 16.36
CA ASN A 109 24.53 -19.03 17.80
C ASN A 109 23.05 -18.98 18.24
N LYS A 110 22.10 -18.92 17.30
CA LYS A 110 20.66 -18.91 17.60
C LYS A 110 20.05 -20.30 17.69
N PHE A 111 20.79 -21.32 17.28
CA PHE A 111 20.34 -22.70 17.39
C PHE A 111 21.02 -23.36 18.59
N THR A 112 20.27 -23.53 19.68
CA THR A 112 20.78 -24.10 20.94
C THR A 112 20.39 -25.56 21.16
N LYS A 113 19.39 -26.07 20.43
CA LYS A 113 18.91 -27.46 20.53
C LYS A 113 19.84 -28.47 19.83
N PHE A 114 20.74 -28.00 18.99
CA PHE A 114 21.80 -28.79 18.35
C PHE A 114 23.04 -27.91 18.17
N ASN A 115 24.21 -28.50 18.04
CA ASN A 115 25.45 -27.75 17.80
C ASN A 115 25.54 -27.36 16.31
N ALA A 116 25.12 -26.13 15.97
CA ALA A 116 25.12 -25.62 14.59
C ALA A 116 26.51 -25.34 14.00
N ASN A 117 27.59 -25.52 14.77
CA ASN A 117 28.98 -25.46 14.29
C ASN A 117 29.52 -26.82 13.83
N GLN A 118 28.72 -27.89 13.94
CA GLN A 118 29.11 -29.20 13.43
C GLN A 118 29.21 -29.21 11.89
N PRO A 119 30.03 -30.11 11.32
CA PRO A 119 30.05 -30.36 9.87
C PRO A 119 28.66 -30.70 9.29
N ASP A 120 28.44 -30.38 8.01
CA ASP A 120 27.13 -30.55 7.35
C ASP A 120 26.62 -32.00 7.38
N ASP A 121 27.51 -32.98 7.20
CA ASP A 121 27.20 -34.41 7.24
C ASP A 121 26.75 -34.85 8.64
N VAL A 122 27.34 -34.29 9.70
CA VAL A 122 26.89 -34.51 11.08
C VAL A 122 25.52 -33.87 11.31
N LEU A 123 25.31 -32.64 10.84
CA LEU A 123 24.02 -31.95 10.97
C LEU A 123 22.90 -32.68 10.22
N ARG A 124 23.16 -33.19 9.02
CA ARG A 124 22.20 -33.95 8.20
C ARG A 124 21.67 -35.19 8.91
N ASN A 125 22.44 -35.77 9.84
CA ASN A 125 22.05 -36.94 10.62
C ASN A 125 21.53 -36.58 12.04
N ASN A 126 21.47 -35.30 12.39
CA ASN A 126 21.02 -34.84 13.70
C ASN A 126 19.49 -34.65 13.73
N ALA A 127 18.81 -35.37 14.62
CA ALA A 127 17.34 -35.35 14.71
C ALA A 127 16.76 -33.97 15.09
N GLU A 128 17.40 -33.25 16.01
CA GLU A 128 16.98 -31.90 16.42
C GLU A 128 17.15 -30.87 15.30
N PHE A 129 18.25 -30.96 14.55
CA PHE A 129 18.46 -30.17 13.33
C PHE A 129 17.35 -30.44 12.31
N LEU A 130 17.08 -31.71 12.01
CA LEU A 130 16.05 -32.11 11.04
C LEU A 130 14.64 -31.68 11.47
N ASN A 131 14.34 -31.70 12.77
CA ASN A 131 13.08 -31.19 13.32
C ASN A 131 12.98 -29.67 13.12
N GLN A 132 14.03 -28.92 13.42
CA GLN A 132 14.06 -27.48 13.22
C GLN A 132 13.95 -27.10 11.72
N VAL A 133 14.60 -27.86 10.84
CA VAL A 133 14.47 -27.72 9.39
C VAL A 133 13.02 -27.92 8.95
N ASN A 134 12.32 -28.94 9.46
CA ASN A 134 10.93 -29.19 9.12
C ASN A 134 10.00 -28.05 9.53
N ILE A 135 10.25 -27.42 10.68
CA ILE A 135 9.51 -26.23 11.14
C ILE A 135 9.75 -25.06 10.18
N ILE A 136 11.01 -24.78 9.81
CA ILE A 136 11.37 -23.69 8.90
C ILE A 136 10.79 -23.91 7.50
N ALA A 137 11.00 -25.10 6.93
CA ALA A 137 10.50 -25.45 5.61
C ALA A 137 8.95 -25.48 5.59
N GLY A 138 8.31 -25.90 6.69
CA GLY A 138 6.85 -25.81 6.84
C GLY A 138 6.34 -24.37 6.92
N GLY A 139 7.06 -23.48 7.59
CA GLY A 139 6.78 -22.04 7.61
C GLY A 139 6.87 -21.42 6.22
N LEU A 140 7.93 -21.74 5.45
CA LEU A 140 8.11 -21.30 4.07
C LEU A 140 7.01 -21.82 3.15
N GLU A 141 6.69 -23.11 3.23
CA GLU A 141 5.58 -23.73 2.50
C GLU A 141 4.25 -23.01 2.79
N SER A 142 3.98 -22.70 4.06
CA SER A 142 2.79 -21.95 4.45
C SER A 142 2.81 -20.53 3.88
N LEU A 143 3.95 -19.85 3.84
CA LEU A 143 4.09 -18.52 3.24
C LEU A 143 3.80 -18.58 1.73
N VAL A 144 4.43 -19.52 1.03
CA VAL A 144 4.28 -19.74 -0.42
C VAL A 144 2.81 -20.01 -0.79
N LYS A 145 2.12 -20.86 -0.03
CA LYS A 145 0.69 -21.16 -0.26
C LYS A 145 -0.23 -19.95 -0.08
N ASN A 146 0.17 -18.96 0.71
CA ASN A 146 -0.65 -17.78 1.02
C ASN A 146 -0.26 -16.54 0.20
N VAL A 147 0.83 -16.59 -0.57
CA VAL A 147 1.41 -15.40 -1.23
C VAL A 147 0.46 -14.71 -2.22
N ASN A 148 -0.48 -15.47 -2.80
CA ASN A 148 -1.48 -14.95 -3.74
C ASN A 148 -2.64 -14.20 -3.08
N SER A 149 -2.81 -14.33 -1.75
CA SER A 149 -3.82 -13.60 -0.99
C SER A 149 -3.17 -12.50 -0.17
N SER A 150 -3.39 -11.23 -0.53
CA SER A 150 -2.79 -10.09 0.16
C SER A 150 -3.02 -10.13 1.67
N ARG A 151 -4.26 -10.42 2.11
CA ARG A 151 -4.59 -10.53 3.53
C ARG A 151 -3.84 -11.68 4.20
N ARG A 152 -3.89 -12.88 3.64
CA ARG A 152 -3.23 -14.05 4.24
C ARG A 152 -1.70 -13.93 4.23
N LEU A 153 -1.14 -13.26 3.22
CA LEU A 153 0.28 -12.95 3.15
C LEU A 153 0.69 -12.03 4.30
N ILE A 154 -0.03 -10.92 4.49
CA ILE A 154 0.22 -10.01 5.62
C ILE A 154 0.06 -10.72 6.96
N ASP A 155 -1.03 -11.47 7.17
CA ASP A 155 -1.26 -12.21 8.40
C ASP A 155 -0.12 -13.23 8.67
N ALA A 156 0.38 -13.90 7.62
CA ALA A 156 1.49 -14.84 7.72
C ALA A 156 2.81 -14.14 8.10
N LEU A 157 3.11 -13.00 7.48
CA LEU A 157 4.31 -12.21 7.76
C LEU A 157 4.27 -11.59 9.17
N GLU A 158 3.12 -11.09 9.61
CA GLU A 158 2.95 -10.55 10.97
C GLU A 158 3.09 -11.65 12.02
N ARG A 159 2.46 -12.83 11.81
CA ARG A 159 2.65 -13.99 12.70
C ARG A 159 4.11 -14.43 12.78
N LEU A 160 4.80 -14.44 11.63
CA LEU A 160 6.22 -14.78 11.57
C LEU A 160 7.06 -13.77 12.36
N SER A 161 6.76 -12.47 12.21
CA SER A 161 7.42 -11.40 12.94
C SER A 161 7.20 -11.54 14.45
N SER A 162 5.96 -11.74 14.90
CA SER A 162 5.64 -11.92 16.31
C SER A 162 6.37 -13.13 16.90
N ALA A 163 6.39 -14.26 16.19
CA ALA A 163 7.08 -15.46 16.64
C ALA A 163 8.58 -15.20 16.85
N HIS A 164 9.26 -14.54 15.90
CA HIS A 164 10.70 -14.27 16.02
C HIS A 164 11.04 -13.21 17.07
N LEU A 165 10.21 -12.18 17.22
CA LEU A 165 10.38 -11.15 18.26
C LEU A 165 10.12 -11.71 19.66
N SER A 166 9.28 -12.74 19.80
CA SER A 166 9.01 -13.41 21.09
C SER A 166 10.12 -14.36 21.55
N MET A 167 11.08 -14.71 20.69
CA MET A 167 12.22 -15.56 21.06
C MET A 167 13.12 -14.85 22.08
N GLN A 168 13.86 -15.63 22.88
CA GLN A 168 14.80 -15.12 23.88
C GLN A 168 16.19 -15.71 23.64
N PRO A 169 17.20 -14.92 23.19
CA PRO A 169 17.07 -13.53 22.75
C PRO A 169 16.32 -13.42 21.42
N SER A 170 15.65 -12.30 21.17
CA SER A 170 14.88 -12.08 19.94
C SER A 170 15.72 -12.33 18.69
N VAL A 171 15.06 -12.75 17.61
CA VAL A 171 15.67 -12.88 16.29
C VAL A 171 15.11 -11.77 15.42
N GLY A 172 15.80 -10.63 15.40
CA GLY A 172 15.34 -9.41 14.74
C GLY A 172 15.99 -9.14 13.39
N LEU A 173 15.98 -7.86 13.01
CA LEU A 173 16.53 -7.35 11.75
C LEU A 173 18.02 -7.68 11.58
N GLU A 174 18.76 -7.82 12.67
CA GLU A 174 20.18 -8.18 12.67
C GLU A 174 20.48 -9.53 11.99
N TYR A 175 19.48 -10.42 11.90
CA TYR A 175 19.57 -11.69 11.16
C TYR A 175 18.88 -11.63 9.79
N PHE A 176 17.70 -11.01 9.73
CA PHE A 176 16.89 -11.02 8.51
C PHE A 176 17.32 -9.99 7.46
N GLN A 177 18.01 -8.90 7.81
CA GLN A 177 18.59 -7.99 6.83
C GLN A 177 19.75 -8.65 6.06
N PRO A 178 20.76 -9.29 6.71
CA PRO A 178 21.76 -10.04 5.97
C PRO A 178 21.17 -11.20 5.15
N LEU A 179 20.12 -11.87 5.66
CA LEU A 179 19.42 -12.92 4.91
C LEU A 179 18.80 -12.36 3.62
N GLN A 180 18.07 -11.24 3.70
CA GLN A 180 17.49 -10.54 2.54
C GLN A 180 18.56 -10.22 1.47
N GLN A 181 19.71 -9.72 1.89
CA GLN A 181 20.80 -9.32 1.00
C GLN A 181 21.49 -10.50 0.30
N LYS A 182 21.47 -11.69 0.93
CA LYS A 182 22.23 -12.85 0.45
C LYS A 182 21.36 -13.91 -0.24
N ILE A 183 20.05 -13.96 0.04
CA ILE A 183 19.18 -15.06 -0.43
C ILE A 183 19.17 -15.21 -1.96
N ALA A 184 19.27 -14.12 -2.72
CA ALA A 184 19.31 -14.16 -4.19
C ALA A 184 20.46 -15.05 -4.71
N ARG A 185 21.62 -15.04 -4.04
CA ARG A 185 22.78 -15.88 -4.39
C ARG A 185 22.52 -17.36 -4.11
N TYR A 186 21.86 -17.66 -2.99
CA TYR A 186 21.44 -19.04 -2.70
C TYR A 186 20.52 -19.57 -3.80
N ILE A 187 19.48 -18.82 -4.14
CA ILE A 187 18.50 -19.23 -5.16
C ILE A 187 19.16 -19.40 -6.52
N ALA A 188 20.04 -18.46 -6.90
CA ALA A 188 20.82 -18.52 -8.13
C ALA A 188 21.64 -19.81 -8.23
N ASN A 189 22.44 -20.10 -7.20
CA ASN A 189 23.30 -21.28 -7.18
C ASN A 189 22.49 -22.57 -7.12
N ALA A 190 21.46 -22.62 -6.26
CA ALA A 190 20.63 -23.80 -6.08
C ALA A 190 19.84 -24.16 -7.34
N LEU A 191 19.40 -23.17 -8.12
CA LEU A 191 18.60 -23.39 -9.34
C LEU A 191 19.40 -23.31 -10.65
N GLY A 192 20.66 -22.90 -10.61
CA GLY A 192 21.47 -22.68 -11.81
C GLY A 192 20.98 -21.51 -12.66
N VAL A 193 20.56 -20.42 -12.03
CA VAL A 193 20.05 -19.21 -12.69
C VAL A 193 20.90 -17.99 -12.33
N ALA A 194 20.82 -16.91 -13.10
CA ALA A 194 21.51 -15.67 -12.78
C ALA A 194 21.01 -15.04 -11.46
N VAL A 195 21.91 -14.39 -10.71
CA VAL A 195 21.61 -13.76 -9.41
C VAL A 195 20.60 -12.62 -9.49
N ASP A 196 20.47 -12.00 -10.66
CA ASP A 196 19.53 -10.93 -10.97
C ASP A 196 18.28 -11.44 -11.71
N SER A 197 18.11 -12.75 -11.84
CA SER A 197 16.89 -13.35 -12.39
C SER A 197 15.68 -13.01 -11.53
N ASP A 198 14.49 -12.98 -12.15
CA ASP A 198 13.23 -12.77 -11.42
C ASP A 198 13.05 -13.77 -10.27
N LYS A 199 13.49 -15.02 -10.46
CA LYS A 199 13.48 -16.07 -9.42
C LYS A 199 14.29 -15.64 -8.20
N ALA A 200 15.52 -15.19 -8.39
CA ALA A 200 16.39 -14.78 -7.29
C ALA A 200 15.90 -13.49 -6.62
N LYS A 201 15.45 -12.51 -7.41
CA LYS A 201 14.93 -11.22 -6.91
C LYS A 201 13.65 -11.39 -6.09
N ALA A 202 12.75 -12.30 -6.49
CA ALA A 202 11.49 -12.53 -5.79
C ALA A 202 11.68 -12.86 -4.30
N TRP A 203 12.68 -13.69 -3.95
CA TRP A 203 12.99 -14.02 -2.56
C TRP A 203 13.49 -12.82 -1.77
N SER A 204 14.40 -12.02 -2.35
CA SER A 204 14.87 -10.78 -1.71
C SER A 204 13.74 -9.77 -1.53
N ASN A 205 12.81 -9.65 -2.48
CA ASN A 205 11.67 -8.75 -2.40
C ASN A 205 10.67 -9.16 -1.29
N VAL A 206 10.38 -10.46 -1.18
CA VAL A 206 9.51 -10.99 -0.11
C VAL A 206 10.15 -10.84 1.27
N LEU A 207 11.46 -11.06 1.39
CA LEU A 207 12.18 -10.80 2.64
C LEU A 207 12.29 -9.31 2.96
N ALA A 208 12.39 -8.43 1.96
CA ALA A 208 12.34 -6.99 2.18
C ALA A 208 10.98 -6.56 2.76
N ALA A 209 9.90 -7.11 2.23
CA ALA A 209 8.56 -6.93 2.79
C ALA A 209 8.44 -7.47 4.23
N PHE A 210 9.01 -8.65 4.50
CA PHE A 210 9.09 -9.18 5.87
C PHE A 210 9.87 -8.23 6.80
N ASN A 211 11.02 -7.71 6.37
CA ASN A 211 11.82 -6.79 7.16
C ASN A 211 11.09 -5.49 7.48
N LYS A 212 10.32 -4.92 6.53
CA LYS A 212 9.42 -3.79 6.83
C LYS A 212 8.41 -4.14 7.91
N ILE A 213 7.92 -5.38 7.93
CA ILE A 213 6.96 -5.83 8.94
C ILE A 213 7.62 -6.02 10.30
N LEU A 214 8.80 -6.61 10.31
CA LEU A 214 9.60 -6.87 11.50
C LEU A 214 10.03 -5.57 12.18
N GLU A 215 10.50 -4.59 11.41
CA GLU A 215 10.87 -3.25 11.88
C GLU A 215 9.68 -2.53 12.55
N PHE A 216 8.51 -2.58 11.93
CA PHE A 216 7.32 -1.96 12.51
C PHE A 216 6.93 -2.63 13.84
N SER A 217 7.01 -3.97 13.89
CA SER A 217 6.54 -4.76 15.02
C SER A 217 7.51 -4.78 16.20
N SER A 218 8.81 -4.52 15.97
CA SER A 218 9.80 -4.39 17.05
C SER A 218 9.65 -3.08 17.83
N ILE A 219 9.08 -2.06 17.20
CA ILE A 219 8.91 -0.72 17.78
C ILE A 219 7.50 -0.56 18.39
N ASN A 220 6.47 -1.12 17.76
CA ASN A 220 5.08 -0.86 18.12
C ASN A 220 4.40 -2.09 18.72
N LYS A 221 3.86 -1.98 19.94
CA LYS A 221 2.90 -2.94 20.50
C LYS A 221 1.51 -2.60 19.96
N ILE A 222 0.73 -3.58 19.49
CA ILE A 222 -0.45 -3.28 18.65
C ILE A 222 -1.77 -3.78 19.23
N GLY A 223 -2.75 -2.87 19.24
CA GLY A 223 -4.19 -3.12 19.16
C GLY A 223 -5.02 -1.92 19.63
N LEU A 224 -6.06 -1.52 18.89
CA LEU A 224 -7.14 -0.71 19.46
C LEU A 224 -7.99 -1.64 20.34
N SER A 225 -7.80 -1.57 21.66
CA SER A 225 -8.67 -2.27 22.63
C SER A 225 -10.08 -1.67 22.62
N ASP A 226 -11.05 -2.37 23.19
CA ASP A 226 -12.41 -1.84 23.32
C ASP A 226 -12.45 -0.61 24.24
N SER A 227 -11.65 -0.61 25.31
CA SER A 227 -11.43 0.57 26.15
C SER A 227 -10.89 1.76 25.35
N ASN A 228 -9.91 1.55 24.46
CA ASN A 228 -9.40 2.62 23.59
C ASN A 228 -10.50 3.17 22.68
N LYS A 229 -11.43 2.34 22.21
CA LYS A 229 -12.54 2.79 21.35
C LYS A 229 -13.50 3.68 22.11
N GLU A 230 -13.90 3.29 23.32
CA GLU A 230 -14.80 4.10 24.16
C GLU A 230 -14.18 5.47 24.47
N VAL A 231 -12.92 5.47 24.86
CA VAL A 231 -12.16 6.68 25.19
C VAL A 231 -11.94 7.57 23.95
N LEU A 232 -11.71 6.99 22.77
CA LEU A 232 -11.65 7.77 21.52
C LEU A 232 -12.97 8.49 21.22
N VAL A 233 -14.10 7.84 21.49
CA VAL A 233 -15.42 8.42 21.24
C VAL A 233 -15.70 9.55 22.21
N SER A 234 -15.48 9.34 23.51
CA SER A 234 -15.73 10.36 24.53
C SER A 234 -14.82 11.59 24.31
N SER A 235 -13.52 11.36 24.13
CA SER A 235 -12.55 12.45 23.89
C SER A 235 -12.81 13.18 22.57
N TRP A 236 -13.21 12.49 21.50
CA TRP A 236 -13.60 13.14 20.24
C TRP A 236 -14.83 14.03 20.39
N ASN A 237 -15.84 13.58 21.14
CA ASN A 237 -17.03 14.39 21.42
C ASN A 237 -16.65 15.65 22.20
N THR A 238 -15.73 15.55 23.16
CA THR A 238 -15.23 16.72 23.90
C THR A 238 -14.46 17.68 22.99
N LEU A 239 -13.53 17.18 22.17
CA LEU A 239 -12.76 17.99 21.22
C LEU A 239 -13.67 18.74 20.23
N THR A 240 -14.78 18.12 19.83
CA THR A 240 -15.72 18.68 18.85
C THR A 240 -16.93 19.38 19.46
N ALA A 241 -17.00 19.50 20.80
CA ALA A 241 -18.14 20.11 21.51
C ALA A 241 -18.36 21.58 21.11
N SER A 242 -17.28 22.30 20.76
CA SER A 242 -17.34 23.68 20.26
C SER A 242 -17.49 23.80 18.74
N GLY A 243 -17.73 22.68 18.06
CA GLY A 243 -17.89 22.57 16.61
C GLY A 243 -16.75 21.81 15.94
N GLN A 244 -17.10 20.94 14.98
CA GLN A 244 -16.10 20.17 14.20
C GLN A 244 -15.16 21.08 13.41
N GLU A 245 -15.65 22.21 12.91
CA GLU A 245 -14.81 23.16 12.16
C GLU A 245 -13.68 23.72 13.02
N LYS A 246 -14.02 24.21 14.21
CA LYS A 246 -13.03 24.73 15.16
C LYS A 246 -12.01 23.66 15.54
N ALA A 247 -12.48 22.45 15.88
CA ALA A 247 -11.60 21.32 16.19
C ALA A 247 -10.66 20.97 15.02
N GLY A 248 -11.15 21.04 13.78
CA GLY A 248 -10.36 20.81 12.58
C GLY A 248 -9.29 21.88 12.37
N VAL A 249 -9.67 23.14 12.52
CA VAL A 249 -8.74 24.28 12.43
C VAL A 249 -7.64 24.18 13.48
N ASP A 250 -8.01 23.93 14.74
CA ASP A 250 -7.06 23.80 15.85
C ASP A 250 -6.08 22.64 15.64
N LEU A 251 -6.58 21.49 15.17
CA LEU A 251 -5.75 20.33 14.84
C LEU A 251 -4.76 20.62 13.70
N VAL A 252 -5.20 21.24 12.61
CA VAL A 252 -4.33 21.48 11.44
C VAL A 252 -3.29 22.56 11.76
N VAL A 253 -3.66 23.63 12.49
CA VAL A 253 -2.70 24.62 12.98
C VAL A 253 -1.66 23.96 13.88
N TRP A 254 -2.09 23.12 14.83
CA TRP A 254 -1.17 22.38 15.68
C TRP A 254 -0.24 21.47 14.85
N MET A 255 -0.75 20.76 13.85
CA MET A 255 0.06 19.91 12.97
C MET A 255 1.10 20.73 12.20
N PHE A 256 0.76 21.93 11.72
CA PHE A 256 1.68 22.83 11.03
C PHE A 256 2.86 23.29 11.89
N GLU A 257 2.66 23.39 13.20
CA GLU A 257 3.69 23.80 14.16
C GLU A 257 4.54 22.61 14.63
N ASN A 258 3.94 21.42 14.72
CA ASN A 258 4.55 20.28 15.40
C ASN A 258 5.06 19.19 14.46
N ILE A 259 4.63 19.18 13.19
CA ILE A 259 5.06 18.21 12.18
C ILE A 259 5.99 18.92 11.16
N PRO A 260 7.29 18.57 11.14
CA PRO A 260 8.26 19.19 10.25
C PRO A 260 7.83 19.13 8.78
N ASN A 261 8.02 20.25 8.07
CA ASN A 261 7.74 20.40 6.63
C ASN A 261 6.28 20.18 6.20
N LEU A 262 5.33 20.04 7.13
CA LEU A 262 3.94 19.75 6.76
C LEU A 262 3.28 20.91 6.00
N ARG A 263 3.54 22.17 6.40
CA ARG A 263 2.99 23.38 5.73
C ARG A 263 3.22 23.36 4.21
N ARG A 264 4.42 22.96 3.76
CA ARG A 264 4.82 22.93 2.34
C ARG A 264 3.99 21.99 1.46
N ARG A 265 3.15 21.16 2.08
CA ARG A 265 2.37 20.12 1.39
C ARG A 265 0.94 20.58 1.10
N PHE A 266 0.56 21.74 1.63
CA PHE A 266 -0.69 22.41 1.35
C PHE A 266 -0.42 23.53 0.34
N THR A 267 -0.96 23.38 -0.87
CA THR A 267 -0.63 24.24 -2.01
C THR A 267 -1.83 25.02 -2.55
N LYS A 268 -3.05 24.76 -2.06
CA LYS A 268 -4.25 25.49 -2.48
C LYS A 268 -4.38 26.87 -1.84
N PHE A 269 -3.93 27.01 -0.60
CA PHE A 269 -3.81 28.28 0.10
C PHE A 269 -2.35 28.56 0.46
N ASP A 270 -2.05 29.80 0.82
CA ASP A 270 -0.75 30.16 1.36
C ASP A 270 -0.60 29.61 2.79
N ALA A 271 -0.02 28.42 2.91
CA ALA A 271 0.25 27.79 4.21
C ALA A 271 1.39 28.47 4.99
N THR A 272 2.07 29.47 4.42
CA THR A 272 3.15 30.23 5.10
C THR A 272 2.64 31.44 5.87
N GLN A 273 1.38 31.86 5.63
CA GLN A 273 0.77 32.95 6.37
C GLN A 273 0.60 32.63 7.87
N SER A 274 0.37 33.69 8.67
CA SER A 274 0.16 33.56 10.11
C SER A 274 -1.06 32.69 10.43
N ASN A 275 -1.09 32.09 11.62
CA ASN A 275 -2.22 31.25 12.04
C ASN A 275 -3.53 32.05 12.08
N ASP A 276 -3.50 33.33 12.45
CA ASP A 276 -4.69 34.18 12.48
C ASP A 276 -5.20 34.49 11.07
N ASN A 277 -4.30 34.63 10.09
CA ASN A 277 -4.70 34.77 8.70
C ASN A 277 -5.26 33.44 8.15
N LEU A 278 -4.63 32.30 8.48
CA LEU A 278 -5.13 30.97 8.10
C LEU A 278 -6.54 30.72 8.62
N LYS A 279 -6.84 31.10 9.87
CA LYS A 279 -8.16 30.94 10.47
C LYS A 279 -9.28 31.69 9.74
N ASN A 280 -8.93 32.67 8.90
CA ASN A 280 -9.86 33.43 8.07
C ASN A 280 -9.81 33.02 6.58
N ASP A 281 -8.90 32.12 6.21
CA ASP A 281 -8.73 31.64 4.84
C ASP A 281 -9.77 30.55 4.52
N ALA A 282 -10.67 30.83 3.59
CA ALA A 282 -11.78 29.94 3.25
C ALA A 282 -11.31 28.58 2.70
N GLU A 283 -10.20 28.54 1.98
CA GLU A 283 -9.66 27.29 1.45
C GLU A 283 -8.99 26.46 2.54
N PHE A 284 -8.29 27.11 3.48
CA PHE A 284 -7.77 26.46 4.70
C PHE A 284 -8.90 25.89 5.56
N ILE A 285 -9.98 26.64 5.79
CA ILE A 285 -11.14 26.17 6.57
C ILE A 285 -11.79 24.96 5.89
N ALA A 286 -12.08 25.05 4.59
CA ALA A 286 -12.66 23.93 3.83
C ALA A 286 -11.79 22.67 3.86
N GLN A 287 -10.47 22.87 3.80
CA GLN A 287 -9.48 21.82 3.90
C GLN A 287 -9.44 21.20 5.32
N SER A 288 -9.51 22.01 6.37
CA SER A 288 -9.54 21.57 7.76
C SER A 288 -10.82 20.79 8.06
N ASN A 289 -11.97 21.26 7.57
CA ASN A 289 -13.27 20.60 7.65
C ASN A 289 -13.26 19.21 7.00
N SER A 290 -12.51 19.07 5.91
CA SER A 290 -12.35 17.79 5.24
C SER A 290 -11.47 16.81 6.03
N ILE A 291 -10.41 17.29 6.68
CA ILE A 291 -9.55 16.47 7.54
C ILE A 291 -10.32 15.99 8.78
N VAL A 292 -11.01 16.91 9.46
CA VAL A 292 -11.76 16.60 10.70
C VAL A 292 -12.96 15.68 10.44
N GLY A 293 -13.72 15.89 9.35
CA GLY A 293 -14.81 14.98 8.96
C GLY A 293 -14.32 13.59 8.53
N GLY A 294 -13.10 13.54 8.01
CA GLY A 294 -12.40 12.29 7.72
C GLY A 294 -11.99 11.52 8.97
N LEU A 295 -11.45 12.22 9.96
CA LEU A 295 -11.08 11.67 11.26
C LEU A 295 -12.32 11.19 12.04
N ASP A 296 -13.41 11.97 12.02
CA ASP A 296 -14.71 11.59 12.57
C ASP A 296 -15.20 10.25 11.98
N SER A 297 -15.10 10.09 10.66
CA SER A 297 -15.47 8.86 9.97
C SER A 297 -14.57 7.68 10.35
N LEU A 298 -13.27 7.93 10.52
CA LEU A 298 -12.32 6.91 10.96
C LEU A 298 -12.65 6.42 12.37
N ILE A 299 -12.94 7.32 13.30
CA ILE A 299 -13.32 7.00 14.68
C ILE A 299 -14.61 6.17 14.69
N LYS A 300 -15.67 6.65 14.03
CA LYS A 300 -16.97 5.96 13.94
C LYS A 300 -16.87 4.55 13.37
N VAL A 301 -16.01 4.34 12.36
CA VAL A 301 -15.75 3.02 11.78
C VAL A 301 -14.94 2.13 12.71
N SER A 302 -14.01 2.70 13.49
CA SER A 302 -13.15 1.95 14.40
C SER A 302 -13.87 1.49 15.66
N THR A 303 -14.98 2.15 16.03
CA THR A 303 -15.74 1.92 17.26
C THR A 303 -17.08 1.21 17.06
N ASN A 304 -17.39 0.78 15.84
CA ASN A 304 -18.66 0.14 15.48
C ASN A 304 -19.93 0.94 15.84
N LEU A 305 -19.84 2.26 16.04
CA LEU A 305 -20.96 3.12 16.43
C LEU A 305 -22.04 3.32 15.35
N VAL A 306 -22.01 2.52 14.27
CA VAL A 306 -22.89 2.72 13.12
C VAL A 306 -23.40 1.37 12.61
N ASN A 307 -24.64 1.04 12.96
CA ASN A 307 -25.52 0.09 12.24
C ASN A 307 -25.94 0.63 10.83
N SER A 308 -25.20 1.58 10.29
CA SER A 308 -25.41 2.21 9.00
C SER A 308 -24.10 2.20 8.20
N ARG A 309 -24.20 1.85 6.92
CA ARG A 309 -23.04 1.81 6.03
C ARG A 309 -22.37 3.19 6.00
N PRO A 310 -21.05 3.33 6.24
CA PRO A 310 -20.37 4.59 6.08
C PRO A 310 -20.55 5.07 4.62
N THR A 311 -21.07 6.28 4.42
CA THR A 311 -21.12 6.86 3.08
C THR A 311 -19.68 7.04 2.59
N VAL A 312 -19.35 6.35 1.50
CA VAL A 312 -18.05 6.33 0.81
C VAL A 312 -17.43 7.73 0.61
N ARG A 313 -18.28 8.77 0.60
CA ARG A 313 -17.92 10.19 0.49
C ARG A 313 -16.98 10.69 1.60
N ASN A 314 -17.21 10.36 2.87
CA ASN A 314 -16.46 10.98 3.98
C ASN A 314 -15.08 10.34 4.21
N LEU A 315 -14.96 9.02 4.02
CA LEU A 315 -13.66 8.35 3.97
C LEU A 315 -12.80 8.86 2.80
N TRP A 316 -13.43 9.19 1.68
CA TRP A 316 -12.73 9.68 0.49
C TRP A 316 -12.30 11.16 0.59
N ILE A 317 -12.98 11.96 1.40
CA ILE A 317 -12.59 13.34 1.67
C ILE A 317 -11.30 13.37 2.50
N PHE A 318 -11.20 12.60 3.59
CA PHE A 318 -9.95 12.44 4.37
C PHE A 318 -8.74 12.07 3.50
N THR A 319 -8.98 11.22 2.50
CA THR A 319 -7.92 10.67 1.65
C THR A 319 -7.31 11.66 0.68
N CYS A 320 -7.94 12.80 0.41
CA CYS A 320 -7.52 13.68 -0.67
C CYS A 320 -7.13 15.07 -0.22
N THR A 321 -7.30 15.36 1.06
CA THR A 321 -6.99 16.65 1.61
C THR A 321 -5.51 16.77 2.00
N LEU A 322 -4.88 15.77 2.61
CA LEU A 322 -3.48 15.90 3.03
C LEU A 322 -2.43 15.96 1.90
N TYR A 323 -2.83 15.67 0.65
CA TYR A 323 -1.99 15.82 -0.55
C TYR A 323 -2.81 16.13 -1.79
N GLN A 324 -2.73 17.36 -2.27
CA GLN A 324 -3.45 17.78 -3.46
C GLN A 324 -2.59 17.59 -4.70
N VAL A 325 -2.81 16.47 -5.40
CA VAL A 325 -2.58 16.39 -6.84
C VAL A 325 -3.97 16.36 -7.50
N ASP A 326 -4.24 17.38 -8.31
CA ASP A 326 -5.58 17.89 -8.60
C ASP A 326 -6.46 17.01 -9.51
N ARG A 327 -7.58 16.51 -8.96
CA ARG A 327 -8.75 16.07 -9.73
C ARG A 327 -9.29 17.16 -10.67
N LYS A 328 -9.23 18.43 -10.24
CA LYS A 328 -9.60 19.60 -11.06
C LYS A 328 -8.65 19.80 -12.26
N SER A 329 -7.38 19.39 -12.15
CA SER A 329 -6.39 19.47 -13.23
C SER A 329 -6.69 18.44 -14.33
N ILE A 330 -7.10 17.22 -13.96
CA ILE A 330 -7.53 16.19 -14.93
C ILE A 330 -8.79 16.65 -15.69
N VAL A 331 -9.80 17.18 -14.97
CA VAL A 331 -11.02 17.72 -15.60
C VAL A 331 -10.73 18.93 -16.48
N SER A 332 -9.89 19.86 -16.00
CA SER A 332 -9.46 21.04 -16.76
C SER A 332 -8.68 20.65 -18.02
N SER A 333 -7.80 19.65 -17.93
CA SER A 333 -7.02 19.16 -19.06
C SER A 333 -7.89 18.47 -20.11
N LEU A 334 -8.86 17.65 -19.69
CA LEU A 334 -9.82 17.01 -20.59
C LEU A 334 -10.74 18.03 -21.27
N LYS A 335 -11.22 19.04 -20.54
CA LYS A 335 -12.00 20.15 -21.11
C LYS A 335 -11.18 20.98 -22.12
N LYS A 336 -9.91 21.25 -21.82
CA LYS A 336 -8.99 21.95 -22.74
C LYS A 336 -8.69 21.12 -24.00
N LEU A 337 -8.54 19.80 -23.87
CA LEU A 337 -8.35 18.90 -25.02
C LEU A 337 -9.59 18.87 -25.93
N ALA A 338 -10.79 18.76 -25.36
CA ALA A 338 -12.03 18.82 -26.12
C ALA A 338 -12.24 20.17 -26.83
N SER A 339 -11.93 21.28 -26.15
CA SER A 339 -11.99 22.63 -26.72
C SER A 339 -11.00 22.81 -27.88
N ARG A 340 -9.74 22.33 -27.73
CA ARG A 340 -8.72 22.41 -28.79
C ARG A 340 -9.02 21.55 -30.01
N ALA A 341 -9.70 20.42 -29.82
CA ALA A 341 -10.08 19.53 -30.91
C ALA A 341 -11.38 19.94 -31.62
N GLY A 342 -12.05 21.00 -31.17
CA GLY A 342 -13.33 21.49 -31.72
C GLY A 342 -14.55 20.65 -31.37
N SER A 343 -14.37 19.39 -30.95
CA SER A 343 -15.43 18.56 -30.37
C SER A 343 -14.85 17.47 -29.47
N LYS A 344 -15.71 16.92 -28.59
CA LYS A 344 -15.38 15.75 -27.77
C LYS A 344 -15.01 14.54 -28.62
N LEU A 345 -15.74 14.32 -29.72
CA LEU A 345 -15.47 13.22 -30.66
C LEU A 345 -14.09 13.38 -31.28
N ASN A 346 -13.73 14.57 -31.76
CA ASN A 346 -12.42 14.84 -32.35
C ASN A 346 -11.28 14.66 -31.35
N ALA A 347 -11.46 15.07 -30.09
CA ALA A 347 -10.48 14.82 -29.04
C ALA A 347 -10.29 13.30 -28.80
N GLY A 348 -11.38 12.54 -28.83
CA GLY A 348 -11.35 11.08 -28.76
C GLY A 348 -10.66 10.43 -29.96
N ILE A 349 -10.93 10.90 -31.17
CA ILE A 349 -10.30 10.45 -32.41
C ILE A 349 -8.79 10.69 -32.32
N ASN A 350 -8.36 11.91 -31.99
CA ASN A 350 -6.95 12.26 -31.84
C ASN A 350 -6.24 11.40 -30.79
N LEU A 351 -6.91 11.12 -29.67
CA LEU A 351 -6.37 10.26 -28.61
C LEU A 351 -6.19 8.81 -29.09
N VAL A 352 -7.20 8.24 -29.76
CA VAL A 352 -7.12 6.85 -30.26
C VAL A 352 -6.08 6.71 -31.37
N LEU A 353 -6.00 7.66 -32.31
CA LEU A 353 -4.94 7.68 -33.32
C LEU A 353 -3.55 7.82 -32.69
N TRP A 354 -3.40 8.69 -31.69
CA TRP A 354 -2.15 8.81 -30.94
C TRP A 354 -1.79 7.48 -30.24
N MET A 355 -2.74 6.79 -29.64
CA MET A 355 -2.50 5.48 -29.00
C MET A 355 -2.09 4.43 -30.02
N LEU A 356 -2.76 4.35 -31.17
CA LEU A 356 -2.40 3.41 -32.24
C LEU A 356 -0.98 3.62 -32.76
N LYS A 357 -0.52 4.88 -32.79
CA LYS A 357 0.82 5.25 -33.26
C LYS A 357 1.92 5.09 -32.21
N ASN A 358 1.63 5.38 -30.94
CA ASN A 358 2.66 5.55 -29.90
C ASN A 358 2.66 4.45 -28.83
N VAL A 359 1.57 3.69 -28.69
CA VAL A 359 1.49 2.63 -27.67
C VAL A 359 1.78 1.28 -28.33
N PRO A 360 2.86 0.57 -27.90
CA PRO A 360 3.22 -0.73 -28.46
C PRO A 360 2.04 -1.71 -28.45
N LYS A 361 1.78 -2.35 -29.59
CA LYS A 361 0.70 -3.33 -29.78
C LYS A 361 -0.71 -2.77 -29.51
N ALA A 362 -0.93 -1.45 -29.60
CA ALA A 362 -2.26 -0.88 -29.45
C ALA A 362 -3.22 -1.29 -30.58
N GLY A 363 -2.72 -1.39 -31.82
CA GLY A 363 -3.51 -1.82 -32.97
C GLY A 363 -4.10 -3.23 -32.82
N GLU A 364 -3.34 -4.14 -32.19
CA GLU A 364 -3.77 -5.53 -31.95
C GLU A 364 -4.97 -5.64 -30.97
N ARG A 365 -5.32 -4.55 -30.27
CA ARG A 365 -6.36 -4.54 -29.21
C ARG A 365 -7.72 -4.08 -29.67
N PHE A 366 -7.78 -3.48 -30.86
CA PHE A 366 -9.02 -3.01 -31.43
C PHE A 366 -9.53 -4.06 -32.41
N THR A 367 -10.36 -4.97 -31.91
CA THR A 367 -10.89 -6.09 -32.70
C THR A 367 -12.18 -5.74 -33.45
N LYS A 368 -12.76 -4.57 -33.17
CA LYS A 368 -14.04 -4.11 -33.76
C LYS A 368 -13.86 -3.30 -35.05
N PHE A 369 -12.64 -3.00 -35.44
CA PHE A 369 -12.26 -2.32 -36.67
C PHE A 369 -10.83 -2.73 -37.04
N ASN A 370 -10.43 -2.59 -38.30
CA ASN A 370 -9.05 -2.84 -38.69
C ASN A 370 -8.17 -1.67 -38.23
N ALA A 371 -7.41 -1.84 -37.15
CA ALA A 371 -6.59 -0.77 -36.57
C ALA A 371 -5.31 -0.44 -37.34
N PHE A 372 -4.97 -1.23 -38.36
CA PHE A 372 -3.77 -1.05 -39.18
C PHE A 372 -4.04 -0.32 -40.50
N GLN A 373 -5.29 0.07 -40.75
CA GLN A 373 -5.63 0.87 -41.93
C GLN A 373 -5.22 2.35 -41.74
N PRO A 374 -5.01 3.12 -42.83
CA PRO A 374 -4.62 4.53 -42.73
C PRO A 374 -5.62 5.37 -41.93
N ASP A 375 -5.14 6.39 -41.22
CA ASP A 375 -5.95 7.29 -40.38
C ASP A 375 -7.18 7.86 -41.14
N VAL A 376 -7.00 8.24 -42.41
CA VAL A 376 -8.07 8.78 -43.28
C VAL A 376 -9.20 7.78 -43.55
N THR A 377 -8.93 6.49 -43.41
CA THR A 377 -9.89 5.40 -43.54
C THR A 377 -10.46 5.04 -42.16
N LEU A 378 -9.63 5.02 -41.11
CA LEU A 378 -10.06 4.78 -39.73
C LEU A 378 -11.14 5.74 -39.25
N VAL A 379 -10.98 7.05 -39.51
CA VAL A 379 -11.93 8.07 -39.05
C VAL A 379 -13.32 7.97 -39.72
N LYS A 380 -13.46 7.13 -40.75
CA LYS A 380 -14.72 6.82 -41.43
C LYS A 380 -15.29 5.44 -41.06
N ASP A 381 -14.50 4.63 -40.33
CA ASP A 381 -14.89 3.30 -39.90
C ASP A 381 -15.89 3.37 -38.75
N LYS A 382 -17.05 2.73 -38.91
CA LYS A 382 -18.13 2.76 -37.91
C LYS A 382 -17.70 2.12 -36.59
N GLY A 383 -16.97 1.01 -36.64
CA GLY A 383 -16.46 0.32 -35.45
C GLY A 383 -15.43 1.16 -34.70
N PHE A 384 -14.60 1.92 -35.42
CA PHE A 384 -13.69 2.90 -34.85
C PHE A 384 -14.44 4.02 -34.13
N ILE A 385 -15.42 4.66 -34.80
CA ILE A 385 -16.22 5.75 -34.22
C ILE A 385 -17.01 5.29 -32.99
N ASP A 386 -17.64 4.12 -33.04
CA ASP A 386 -18.37 3.55 -31.90
C ASP A 386 -17.44 3.30 -30.69
N GLN A 387 -16.21 2.86 -30.97
CA GLN A 387 -15.22 2.61 -29.93
C GLN A 387 -14.67 3.91 -29.32
N VAL A 388 -14.44 4.94 -30.14
CA VAL A 388 -14.07 6.30 -29.70
C VAL A 388 -15.20 6.89 -28.84
N ASN A 389 -16.45 6.76 -29.26
CA ASN A 389 -17.61 7.21 -28.49
C ASN A 389 -17.70 6.51 -27.13
N ALA A 390 -17.48 5.19 -27.08
CA ALA A 390 -17.47 4.45 -25.82
C ALA A 390 -16.37 4.94 -24.87
N ILE A 391 -15.16 5.19 -25.38
CA ILE A 391 -14.02 5.68 -24.58
C ILE A 391 -14.31 7.10 -24.06
N THR A 392 -14.75 8.00 -24.94
CA THR A 392 -15.00 9.40 -24.57
C THR A 392 -16.22 9.55 -23.65
N ASN A 393 -17.25 8.71 -23.79
CA ASN A 393 -18.39 8.65 -22.86
C ASN A 393 -17.96 8.08 -21.49
N GLY A 394 -17.08 7.08 -21.47
CA GLY A 394 -16.49 6.58 -20.23
C GLY A 394 -15.64 7.64 -19.53
N GLN A 395 -14.81 8.38 -20.26
CA GLN A 395 -14.02 9.49 -19.75
C GLN A 395 -14.89 10.64 -19.23
N GLU A 396 -15.95 11.00 -19.95
CA GLU A 396 -16.91 12.00 -19.50
C GLU A 396 -17.66 11.53 -18.24
N SER A 397 -18.06 10.25 -18.18
CA SER A 397 -18.63 9.68 -16.97
C SER A 397 -17.64 9.74 -15.80
N LEU A 398 -16.33 9.58 -16.02
CA LEU A 398 -15.34 9.80 -14.97
C LEU A 398 -15.26 11.27 -14.55
N VAL A 399 -15.27 12.18 -15.51
CA VAL A 399 -15.20 13.63 -15.28
C VAL A 399 -16.42 14.14 -14.53
N ASN A 400 -17.63 13.76 -14.95
CA ASN A 400 -18.89 14.23 -14.37
C ASN A 400 -19.14 13.64 -12.99
N ASN A 401 -18.61 12.44 -12.73
CA ASN A 401 -18.73 11.79 -11.43
C ASN A 401 -17.52 12.03 -10.53
N VAL A 402 -16.52 12.81 -10.94
CA VAL A 402 -15.25 13.00 -10.21
C VAL A 402 -15.44 13.57 -8.80
N GLU A 403 -16.54 14.29 -8.58
CA GLU A 403 -16.92 14.88 -7.28
C GLU A 403 -17.85 13.98 -6.46
N ASN A 404 -18.31 12.86 -7.03
CA ASN A 404 -19.17 11.87 -6.39
C ASN A 404 -18.45 10.50 -6.32
N PRO A 405 -17.80 10.16 -5.21
CA PRO A 405 -16.90 9.00 -5.12
C PRO A 405 -17.56 7.64 -5.44
N GLY A 406 -18.84 7.47 -5.09
CA GLY A 406 -19.57 6.24 -5.41
C GLY A 406 -19.85 6.12 -6.91
N GLN A 407 -20.22 7.21 -7.56
CA GLN A 407 -20.46 7.24 -9.00
C GLN A 407 -19.14 7.22 -9.79
N PHE A 408 -18.07 7.81 -9.25
CA PHE A 408 -16.72 7.73 -9.82
C PHE A 408 -16.19 6.31 -9.80
N GLN A 409 -16.31 5.61 -8.67
CA GLN A 409 -15.94 4.21 -8.55
C GLN A 409 -16.77 3.33 -9.49
N ALA A 410 -18.09 3.55 -9.58
CA ALA A 410 -18.94 2.84 -10.53
C ALA A 410 -18.59 3.17 -12.00
N ALA A 411 -18.09 4.38 -12.29
CA ALA A 411 -17.60 4.75 -13.61
C ALA A 411 -16.25 4.07 -13.93
N LEU A 412 -15.34 3.98 -12.95
CA LEU A 412 -14.09 3.23 -13.04
C LEU A 412 -14.33 1.73 -13.21
N GLU A 413 -15.32 1.17 -12.51
CA GLU A 413 -15.70 -0.25 -12.63
C GLU A 413 -16.36 -0.53 -13.98
N ARG A 414 -17.19 0.39 -14.51
CA ARG A 414 -17.74 0.28 -15.87
C ARG A 414 -16.64 0.34 -16.94
N LEU A 415 -15.69 1.27 -16.81
CA LEU A 415 -14.51 1.33 -17.69
C LEU A 415 -13.63 0.09 -17.55
N SER A 416 -13.37 -0.36 -16.32
CA SER A 416 -12.61 -1.58 -16.05
C SER A 416 -13.31 -2.80 -16.65
N THR A 417 -14.63 -2.91 -16.57
CA THR A 417 -15.42 -3.99 -17.20
C THR A 417 -15.34 -3.92 -18.72
N LEU A 418 -15.40 -2.71 -19.30
CA LEU A 418 -15.19 -2.47 -20.73
C LEU A 418 -13.81 -2.92 -21.21
N HIS A 419 -12.82 -2.95 -20.31
CA HIS A 419 -11.44 -3.34 -20.57
C HIS A 419 -11.11 -4.80 -20.15
N LYS A 420 -11.80 -5.36 -19.15
CA LYS A 420 -11.65 -6.75 -18.66
C LYS A 420 -12.28 -7.76 -19.61
N ASN A 421 -13.35 -7.38 -20.30
CA ASN A 421 -14.02 -8.24 -21.28
C ASN A 421 -13.36 -8.21 -22.66
N LYS A 422 -12.19 -7.57 -22.79
CA LYS A 422 -11.37 -7.60 -24.00
C LYS A 422 -10.21 -8.56 -23.77
N THR A 423 -10.03 -9.49 -24.69
CA THR A 423 -8.91 -10.43 -24.70
C THR A 423 -7.83 -9.89 -25.64
N PRO A 424 -6.59 -9.65 -25.16
CA PRO A 424 -6.09 -9.83 -23.79
C PRO A 424 -6.49 -8.69 -22.83
N SER A 425 -6.62 -9.02 -21.53
CA SER A 425 -7.02 -8.08 -20.48
C SER A 425 -5.99 -6.97 -20.25
N ILE A 426 -6.44 -5.75 -19.98
CA ILE A 426 -5.55 -4.62 -19.67
C ILE A 426 -4.93 -4.77 -18.27
N GLY A 427 -3.67 -5.18 -18.21
CA GLY A 427 -2.81 -5.11 -17.02
C GLY A 427 -1.96 -3.83 -16.97
N MET A 428 -1.39 -3.55 -15.78
CA MET A 428 -0.45 -2.43 -15.52
C MET A 428 0.83 -2.47 -16.38
N GLU A 429 1.11 -3.60 -17.03
CA GLU A 429 2.31 -3.88 -17.84
C GLU A 429 2.49 -2.97 -19.07
N TYR A 430 1.46 -2.19 -19.44
CA TYR A 430 1.46 -1.37 -20.66
C TYR A 430 1.38 0.14 -20.42
N PHE A 431 1.16 0.57 -19.17
CA PHE A 431 1.29 1.98 -18.77
C PHE A 431 2.65 2.29 -18.17
N GLY A 432 3.52 1.29 -18.02
CA GLY A 432 4.93 1.46 -17.72
C GLY A 432 5.75 1.34 -18.99
N VAL A 433 6.04 2.46 -19.64
CA VAL A 433 7.21 2.56 -20.54
C VAL A 433 7.98 3.79 -20.13
N SER A 434 9.22 3.52 -19.67
CA SER A 434 10.40 4.40 -19.50
C SER A 434 10.22 5.73 -18.77
#